data_AF-A0A520ZZ00-F1
#
_entry.id   AF-A0A520ZZ00-F1
#
_cell.length_a   1.000
_cell.length_b   1.000
_cell.length_c   1.000
_cell.angle_alpha   90.00
_cell.angle_beta   90.00
_cell.angle_gamma   90.00
#
_symmetry.space_group_name_H-M   'P 1'
#
loop_
_entity.id
_entity.type
_entity.pdbx_description
1 polymer ?
#
loop_
_entity_poly.entity_id
_entity_poly.type
_entity_poly.pdbx_seq_one_letter_code
_entity_poly.pdbx_strand_id
1 'polypeptide(L)'
;MTEYLNENSEVVLEIDGTLDLHQFAPKDVKTLVPDYLVECQHKGIYEVRIIHGKGKGVLRRTVHAILTRLDYVVDFRLDDKMIGNWGATVVHLKPSAEANH
;
A
#
# COMPACT_ATOMS: atom_id res chain seq x y z
N MET A 1 37.07 -11.71 9.53
CA MET A 1 36.11 -12.77 9.20
C MET A 1 34.86 -12.05 8.70
N THR A 2 34.69 -12.11 7.39
CA THR A 2 33.64 -11.54 6.51
C THR A 2 32.21 -11.83 7.03
N GLU A 3 31.17 -11.03 6.83
CA GLU A 3 30.71 -10.31 5.63
C GLU A 3 30.00 -8.98 5.97
N TYR A 4 30.09 -8.02 5.03
CA TYR A 4 29.41 -6.74 5.02
C TYR A 4 27.90 -6.94 4.83
N LEU A 5 27.07 -6.49 5.79
CA LEU A 5 25.64 -6.34 5.54
C LEU A 5 25.46 -5.17 4.58
N ASN A 6 25.02 -5.51 3.37
CA ASN A 6 24.71 -4.56 2.31
C ASN A 6 23.54 -3.67 2.76
N GLU A 7 23.79 -2.38 3.06
CA GLU A 7 22.76 -1.38 3.44
C GLU A 7 21.86 -0.94 2.25
N ASN A 8 21.72 -1.77 1.23
CA ASN A 8 20.92 -1.49 0.04
C ASN A 8 20.32 -2.77 -0.55
N SER A 9 19.59 -3.54 0.25
CA SER A 9 18.75 -4.62 -0.27
C SER A 9 17.48 -4.01 -0.85
N GLU A 10 17.39 -3.93 -2.17
CA GLU A 10 16.13 -3.64 -2.86
C GLU A 10 15.09 -4.70 -2.41
N VAL A 11 14.06 -4.26 -1.69
CA VAL A 11 12.97 -5.13 -1.30
C VAL A 11 12.11 -5.35 -2.53
N VAL A 12 12.14 -6.56 -3.08
CA VAL A 12 11.22 -6.95 -4.16
C VAL A 12 9.84 -7.13 -3.55
N LEU A 13 8.91 -6.25 -3.89
CA LEU A 13 7.53 -6.33 -3.43
C LEU A 13 6.66 -7.05 -4.44
N GLU A 14 5.93 -8.04 -3.96
CA GLU A 14 4.88 -8.67 -4.74
C GLU A 14 3.71 -7.69 -4.92
N ILE A 15 3.34 -7.45 -6.17
CA ILE A 15 2.20 -6.60 -6.54
C ILE A 15 1.01 -7.52 -6.79
N ASP A 16 0.41 -8.00 -5.70
CA ASP A 16 -0.73 -8.93 -5.68
C ASP A 16 -2.02 -8.25 -5.18
N GLY A 17 -1.96 -6.95 -4.88
CA GLY A 17 -3.06 -6.17 -4.32
C GLY A 17 -3.07 -6.13 -2.79
N THR A 18 -2.06 -6.66 -2.10
CA THR A 18 -1.90 -6.52 -0.65
C THR A 18 -0.57 -5.89 -0.28
N LEU A 19 -0.61 -4.73 0.37
CA LEU A 19 0.56 -4.03 0.90
C LEU A 19 0.56 -4.04 2.43
N ASP A 20 1.52 -4.74 3.06
CA ASP A 20 1.72 -4.73 4.52
C ASP A 20 2.76 -3.70 4.95
N LEU A 21 2.30 -2.65 5.64
CA LEU A 21 3.16 -1.55 6.09
C LEU A 21 3.96 -1.85 7.37
N HIS A 22 3.79 -2.99 8.03
CA HIS A 22 4.48 -3.29 9.30
C HIS A 22 6.01 -3.39 9.16
N GLN A 23 6.51 -3.70 7.97
CA GLN A 23 7.94 -3.86 7.71
C GLN A 23 8.63 -2.56 7.27
N PHE A 24 7.87 -1.48 7.09
CA PHE A 24 8.38 -0.24 6.51
C PHE A 24 8.48 0.89 7.53
N ALA A 25 9.50 1.74 7.37
CA ALA A 25 9.60 2.92 8.21
C ALA A 25 8.50 3.93 7.84
N PRO A 26 7.93 4.67 8.81
CA PRO A 26 6.87 5.65 8.54
C PRO A 26 7.21 6.73 7.50
N LYS A 27 8.51 7.01 7.31
CA LYS A 27 9.00 7.96 6.29
C LYS A 27 8.81 7.43 4.86
N ASP A 28 8.92 6.12 4.66
CA ASP A 28 8.87 5.47 3.35
C ASP A 28 7.42 5.24 2.90
N VAL A 29 6.47 5.17 3.83
CA VAL A 29 5.03 5.01 3.55
C VAL A 29 4.49 6.08 2.59
N LYS A 30 5.04 7.30 2.64
CA LYS A 30 4.60 8.42 1.79
C LYS A 30 4.86 8.20 0.30
N THR A 31 5.94 7.49 -0.04
CA THR A 31 6.31 7.17 -1.42
C THR A 31 5.83 5.77 -1.79
N LEU A 32 5.98 4.82 -0.87
CA LEU A 32 5.62 3.43 -1.08
C LEU A 32 4.14 3.23 -1.43
N VAL A 33 3.22 3.91 -0.74
CA VAL A 33 1.78 3.73 -0.97
C VAL A 33 1.38 4.17 -2.38
N PRO A 34 1.70 5.40 -2.85
CA PRO A 34 1.42 5.79 -4.23
C PRO A 34 2.04 4.86 -5.27
N ASP A 35 3.32 4.50 -5.12
CA ASP A 35 4.06 3.68 -6.06
C ASP A 35 3.43 2.28 -6.20
N TYR A 36 3.10 1.65 -5.07
CA TYR A 36 2.43 0.35 -5.07
C TYR A 36 1.06 0.39 -5.74
N LEU A 37 0.29 1.46 -5.54
CA LEU A 37 -1.04 1.61 -6.18
C LEU A 37 -0.93 1.83 -7.69
N VAL A 38 0.09 2.55 -8.15
CA VAL A 38 0.37 2.70 -9.60
C VAL A 38 0.71 1.34 -10.20
N GLU A 39 1.59 0.57 -9.55
CA GLU A 39 1.93 -0.77 -10.03
C GLU A 39 0.73 -1.73 -10.03
N CYS A 40 -0.14 -1.65 -9.01
CA CYS A 40 -1.41 -2.39 -9.01
C CYS A 40 -2.28 -1.99 -10.20
N GLN A 41 -2.41 -0.68 -10.46
CA GLN A 41 -3.19 -0.17 -11.57
C GLN A 41 -2.66 -0.68 -12.93
N HIS A 42 -1.35 -0.68 -13.14
CA HIS A 42 -0.70 -1.22 -14.35
C HIS A 42 -0.93 -2.73 -14.52
N LYS A 43 -1.03 -3.48 -13.43
CA LYS A 43 -1.33 -4.93 -13.44
C LYS A 43 -2.82 -5.26 -13.50
N GLY A 44 -3.69 -4.26 -13.61
CA GLY A 44 -5.15 -4.47 -13.61
C GLY A 44 -5.73 -4.87 -12.24
N ILE A 45 -4.99 -4.61 -11.17
CA ILE A 45 -5.42 -4.85 -9.79
C ILE A 45 -6.05 -3.55 -9.27
N TYR A 46 -7.38 -3.49 -9.28
CA TYR A 46 -8.11 -2.27 -8.95
C TYR A 46 -8.68 -2.24 -7.54
N GLU A 47 -8.69 -3.38 -6.83
CA GLU A 47 -8.99 -3.44 -5.41
C GLU A 47 -7.69 -3.76 -4.67
N VAL A 48 -7.21 -2.83 -3.85
CA VAL A 48 -5.96 -2.97 -3.10
C VAL A 48 -6.22 -2.89 -1.61
N ARG A 49 -5.61 -3.79 -0.84
CA ARG A 49 -5.63 -3.80 0.61
C ARG A 49 -4.31 -3.27 1.15
N ILE A 50 -4.37 -2.21 1.95
CA ILE A 50 -3.22 -1.66 2.68
C ILE A 50 -3.36 -2.02 4.16
N ILE A 51 -2.52 -2.92 4.66
CA ILE A 51 -2.47 -3.35 6.05
C ILE A 51 -1.56 -2.39 6.82
N HIS A 52 -2.08 -1.74 7.86
CA HIS A 52 -1.36 -0.69 8.60
C HIS A 52 -1.34 -0.92 10.12
N GLY A 53 -1.84 -2.06 10.59
CA GLY A 53 -1.91 -2.36 12.02
C GLY A 53 -3.05 -1.62 12.74
N LYS A 54 -3.35 -2.06 13.96
CA LYS A 54 -4.29 -1.36 14.87
C LYS A 54 -3.67 -0.15 15.55
N GLY A 55 -2.45 -0.32 16.09
CA GLY A 55 -1.62 0.73 16.72
C GLY A 55 -2.36 1.88 17.42
N LYS A 56 -1.78 3.08 17.37
CA LYS A 56 -2.43 4.35 17.76
C LYS A 56 -3.14 5.04 16.57
N GLY A 57 -3.38 4.29 15.49
CA GLY A 57 -3.93 4.80 14.22
C GLY A 57 -3.03 5.78 13.47
N VAL A 58 -1.73 5.87 13.78
CA VAL A 58 -0.80 6.79 13.10
C VAL A 58 -0.67 6.41 11.62
N LEU A 59 -0.31 5.16 11.31
CA LEU A 59 -0.19 4.69 9.93
C LEU A 59 -1.52 4.78 9.18
N ARG A 60 -2.65 4.42 9.80
CA ARG A 60 -3.99 4.63 9.23
C ARG A 60 -4.20 6.07 8.78
N ARG A 61 -3.94 7.06 9.65
CA ARG A 61 -4.09 8.48 9.31
C ARG A 61 -3.15 8.91 8.19
N THR A 62 -1.92 8.40 8.18
CA THR A 62 -0.96 8.66 7.10
C THR A 62 -1.47 8.10 5.78
N VAL A 63 -1.93 6.84 5.74
CA VAL A 63 -2.50 6.20 4.55
C VAL A 63 -3.69 6.99 4.05
N HIS A 64 -4.66 7.32 4.90
CA HIS A 64 -5.85 8.10 4.50
C HIS A 64 -5.47 9.50 3.98
N ALA A 65 -4.49 10.18 4.59
CA ALA A 65 -4.01 11.48 4.12
C ALA A 65 -3.27 11.42 2.77
N ILE A 66 -2.68 10.26 2.42
CA ILE A 66 -2.13 10.01 1.09
C ILE A 66 -3.27 9.77 0.11
N LEU A 67 -4.16 8.81 0.40
CA LEU A 67 -5.25 8.39 -0.51
C LEU A 67 -6.17 9.55 -0.90
N THR A 68 -6.49 10.45 0.04
CA THR A 68 -7.31 11.65 -0.22
C THR A 68 -6.74 12.63 -1.24
N ARG A 69 -5.46 12.50 -1.61
CA ARG A 69 -4.78 13.38 -2.59
C ARG A 69 -4.56 12.72 -3.94
N LEU A 70 -4.85 11.42 -4.07
CA LEU A 70 -4.63 10.66 -5.30
C LEU A 70 -5.90 10.69 -6.15
N ASP A 71 -5.84 11.30 -7.32
CA ASP A 71 -6.98 11.47 -8.23
C ASP A 71 -7.42 10.16 -8.91
N TYR A 72 -6.55 9.16 -8.94
CA TYR A 72 -6.81 7.82 -9.46
C TYR A 72 -7.41 6.85 -8.42
N VAL A 73 -7.60 7.29 -7.17
CA VAL A 73 -8.38 6.56 -6.16
C VAL A 73 -9.85 6.93 -6.30
N VAL A 74 -10.72 5.92 -6.46
CA VAL A 74 -12.18 6.09 -6.56
C VAL A 74 -12.78 6.29 -5.17
N ASP A 75 -12.48 5.37 -4.27
CA ASP A 75 -12.86 5.43 -2.87
C ASP A 75 -11.93 4.56 -2.02
N PHE A 76 -12.03 4.71 -0.71
CA PHE A 76 -11.39 3.80 0.24
C PHE A 76 -12.21 3.69 1.52
N ARG A 77 -12.10 2.53 2.18
CA ARG A 77 -12.81 2.24 3.44
C ARG A 77 -11.95 1.37 4.36
N LEU A 78 -12.26 1.38 5.64
CA LEU A 78 -11.68 0.40 6.56
C LEU A 78 -12.22 -1.00 6.25
N ASP A 79 -11.33 -1.99 6.32
CA ASP A 79 -11.69 -3.40 6.20
C ASP A 79 -12.07 -3.96 7.57
N ASP A 80 -13.32 -3.74 7.99
CA ASP A 80 -13.84 -4.19 9.27
C ASP A 80 -14.21 -5.69 9.27
N LYS A 81 -14.05 -6.39 8.14
CA LYS A 81 -14.53 -7.77 7.95
C LYS A 81 -13.53 -8.86 8.36
N MET A 82 -12.28 -8.52 8.66
CA MET A 82 -11.27 -9.54 9.00
C MET A 82 -11.37 -10.02 10.46
N ILE A 83 -11.67 -11.31 10.62
CA ILE A 83 -11.46 -12.06 11.87
C ILE A 83 -9.94 -12.06 12.13
N GLY A 84 -9.51 -11.45 13.24
CA GLY A 84 -8.08 -11.22 13.55
C GLY A 84 -7.66 -9.75 13.45
N ASN A 85 -8.44 -8.93 12.74
CA ASN A 85 -8.55 -7.49 12.99
C ASN A 85 -7.16 -6.79 12.94
N TRP A 86 -6.48 -6.92 11.80
CA TRP A 86 -5.12 -6.41 11.57
C TRP A 86 -5.11 -4.90 11.30
N GLY A 87 -6.26 -4.28 11.08
CA GLY A 87 -6.36 -2.87 10.69
C GLY A 87 -5.86 -2.66 9.27
N ALA A 88 -6.79 -2.62 8.31
CA ALA A 88 -6.49 -2.41 6.91
C ALA A 88 -7.45 -1.40 6.28
N THR A 89 -7.00 -0.78 5.20
CA THR A 89 -7.80 0.07 4.33
C THR A 89 -7.91 -0.61 2.97
N VAL A 90 -9.14 -0.84 2.49
CA VAL A 90 -9.42 -1.28 1.12
C VAL A 90 -9.56 -0.04 0.26
N VAL A 91 -8.86 -0.02 -0.87
CA VAL A 91 -8.77 1.08 -1.83
C VAL A 91 -9.28 0.58 -3.17
N HIS A 92 -10.18 1.33 -3.81
CA HIS A 92 -10.59 1.07 -5.18
C HIS A 92 -9.93 2.08 -6.11
N LEU A 93 -9.29 1.61 -7.18
CA LEU A 93 -8.58 2.40 -8.17
C LEU A 93 -9.39 2.55 -9.46
N LYS A 94 -9.15 3.65 -10.18
CA LYS A 94 -9.61 3.79 -11.55
C LYS A 94 -8.81 2.85 -12.45
N PRO A 95 -9.38 2.29 -13.53
CA PRO A 95 -8.59 1.66 -14.58
C PRO A 95 -7.54 2.65 -15.13
N SER A 96 -6.32 2.17 -15.40
CA SER A 96 -5.36 2.98 -16.15
C SER A 96 -5.89 3.16 -17.58
N ALA A 97 -5.78 4.37 -18.13
CA ALA A 97 -6.12 4.63 -19.53
C ALA A 97 -5.26 3.80 -20.50
N GLU A 98 -4.13 3.27 -20.04
CA GLU A 98 -3.15 2.50 -20.82
C GLU A 98 -3.41 0.99 -20.82
N ALA A 99 -4.40 0.47 -20.07
CA ALA A 99 -4.69 -0.96 -19.99
C ALA A 99 -5.30 -1.57 -21.28
N ASN A 100 -5.30 -0.84 -22.40
CA ASN A 100 -5.64 -1.30 -23.74
C ASN A 100 -4.37 -1.42 -24.58
N HIS A 101 -3.56 -2.46 -24.35
CA HIS A 101 -2.59 -2.90 -25.35
C HIS A 101 -2.54 -4.42 -25.45
#